data_AF-A0A5C1A7Q0-F1
#
_entry.id   AF-A0A5C1A7Q0-F1
#
_cell.length_a   1.000
_cell.length_b   1.000
_cell.length_c   1.000
_cell.angle_alpha   90.00
_cell.angle_beta   90.00
_cell.angle_gamma   90.00
#
_symmetry.space_group_name_H-M   'P 1'
#
loop_
_entity.id
_entity.type
_entity.pdbx_description
1 polymer ?
#
loop_
_entity_poly.entity_id
_entity_poly.type
_entity_poly.pdbx_seq_one_letter_code
_entity_poly.pdbx_strand_id
1 'polypeptide(L)'
;MAKFRLTRIEPPDWATRPDLSIFRVTVAEYAAIQRHRDKLLRVVHREVEAYLNDPRLVFDGDAEGFPHRRRLTGAYYIGHELYEAHADPTLFVASVMCRCLEPPKAGVDRDDDYLGLQVWLRCFPGRWSSFEVFRNTDSSSI
;
A
#
# COMPACT_ATOMS: atom_id res chain seq x y z
N MET A 1 15.01 12.03 16.04
CA MET A 1 13.54 12.05 15.86
C MET A 1 13.04 10.62 16.01
N ALA A 2 11.88 10.41 16.66
CA ALA A 2 11.28 9.08 16.75
C ALA A 2 10.80 8.63 15.36
N LYS A 3 11.01 7.35 15.02
CA LYS A 3 10.56 6.78 13.75
C LYS A 3 9.02 6.78 13.71
N PHE A 4 8.43 7.27 12.64
CA PHE A 4 6.98 7.18 12.41
C PHE A 4 6.60 5.71 12.27
N ARG A 5 5.63 5.27 13.06
CA ARG A 5 5.15 3.88 13.05
C ARG A 5 3.77 3.83 12.45
N LEU A 6 3.56 2.85 11.59
CA LEU A 6 2.26 2.62 10.97
C LEU A 6 1.53 1.46 11.63
N THR A 7 0.21 1.55 11.63
CA THR A 7 -0.68 0.44 11.95
C THR A 7 -1.58 0.19 10.76
N ARG A 8 -1.57 -1.04 10.26
CA ARG A 8 -2.56 -1.47 9.27
C ARG A 8 -3.87 -1.78 9.99
N ILE A 9 -4.96 -1.15 9.57
CA ILE A 9 -6.32 -1.42 10.06
C ILE A 9 -7.15 -2.09 8.96
N GLU A 10 -8.29 -2.64 9.35
CA GLU A 10 -9.31 -3.02 8.38
C GLU A 10 -9.88 -1.78 7.70
N PRO A 11 -10.33 -1.88 6.43
CA PRO A 11 -11.00 -0.77 5.75
C PRO A 11 -12.18 -0.25 6.61
N PRO A 12 -12.24 1.06 6.89
CA PRO A 12 -13.36 1.63 7.62
C PRO A 12 -14.69 1.41 6.89
N ASP A 13 -15.81 1.35 7.61
CA ASP A 13 -17.13 1.07 7.02
C ASP A 13 -17.58 2.11 5.99
N TRP A 14 -17.05 3.32 6.08
CA TRP A 14 -17.31 4.39 5.12
C TRP A 14 -16.45 4.31 3.86
N ALA A 15 -15.37 3.53 3.89
CA ALA A 15 -14.50 3.40 2.75
C ALA A 15 -15.21 2.61 1.65
N THR A 16 -14.99 3.01 0.40
CA THR A 16 -15.38 2.17 -0.74
C THR A 16 -14.73 0.80 -0.57
N ARG A 17 -15.50 -0.26 -0.83
CA ARG A 17 -14.99 -1.64 -0.74
C ARG A 17 -13.67 -1.76 -1.51
N PRO A 18 -12.66 -2.48 -0.97
CA PRO A 18 -11.40 -2.66 -1.66
C PRO A 18 -11.65 -3.23 -3.04
N ASP A 19 -11.20 -2.51 -4.06
CA ASP A 19 -11.29 -2.99 -5.43
C ASP A 19 -10.20 -4.05 -5.67
N LEU A 20 -10.55 -5.09 -6.42
CA LEU A 20 -9.67 -6.23 -6.71
C LEU A 20 -9.64 -6.45 -8.22
N SER A 21 -8.48 -6.23 -8.81
CA SER A 21 -8.26 -6.45 -10.23
C SER A 21 -7.34 -7.66 -10.45
N ILE A 22 -7.77 -8.61 -11.27
CA ILE A 22 -7.00 -9.82 -11.58
C ILE A 22 -6.89 -9.95 -13.10
N PHE A 23 -5.67 -9.91 -13.62
CA PHE A 23 -5.38 -9.98 -15.05
C PHE A 23 -4.47 -11.15 -15.37
N ARG A 24 -4.95 -12.08 -16.21
CA ARG A 24 -4.15 -13.22 -16.72
C ARG A 24 -3.62 -14.18 -15.63
N VAL A 25 -4.06 -14.03 -14.38
CA VAL A 25 -3.75 -14.94 -13.27
C VAL A 25 -4.86 -16.01 -13.21
N THR A 26 -4.47 -17.28 -13.18
CA THR A 26 -5.43 -18.38 -13.00
C THR A 26 -5.94 -18.45 -11.55
N VAL A 27 -7.07 -19.12 -11.34
CA VAL A 27 -7.61 -19.36 -9.98
C VAL A 27 -6.62 -20.09 -9.09
N ALA A 28 -5.88 -21.06 -9.63
CA ALA A 28 -4.89 -21.83 -8.86
C ALA A 28 -3.69 -20.98 -8.44
N GLU A 29 -3.21 -20.10 -9.31
CA GLU A 29 -2.13 -19.16 -9.02
C GLU A 29 -2.57 -18.10 -8.01
N TYR A 30 -3.76 -17.52 -8.20
CA TYR A 30 -4.32 -16.58 -7.23
C TYR A 30 -4.47 -17.23 -5.86
N ALA A 31 -5.03 -18.43 -5.78
CA ALA A 31 -5.12 -19.18 -4.52
C ALA A 31 -3.73 -19.46 -3.90
N ALA A 32 -2.70 -19.71 -4.72
CA ALA A 32 -1.34 -19.88 -4.24
C ALA A 32 -0.75 -18.58 -3.66
N ILE A 33 -0.99 -17.44 -4.31
CA ILE A 33 -0.63 -16.12 -3.81
C ILE A 33 -1.34 -15.84 -2.48
N GLN A 34 -2.64 -16.11 -2.40
CA GLN A 34 -3.44 -15.85 -1.19
C GLN A 34 -2.96 -16.66 0.02
N ARG A 35 -2.45 -17.89 -0.16
CA ARG A 35 -1.79 -18.65 0.93
C ARG A 35 -0.55 -17.96 1.52
N HIS A 36 0.02 -17.00 0.80
CA HIS A 36 1.17 -16.22 1.24
C HIS A 36 0.88 -14.73 1.38
N ARG A 37 -0.41 -14.36 1.42
CA ARG A 37 -0.88 -12.98 1.53
C ARG A 37 -0.23 -12.23 2.70
N ASP A 38 -0.12 -12.83 3.86
CA ASP A 38 0.51 -12.18 5.02
C ASP A 38 1.99 -11.84 4.79
N LYS A 39 2.71 -12.65 4.00
CA LYS A 39 4.10 -12.34 3.63
C LYS A 39 4.15 -11.14 2.70
N LEU A 40 3.29 -11.11 1.68
CA LEU A 40 3.15 -9.98 0.76
C LEU A 40 2.83 -8.70 1.53
N LEU A 41 1.84 -8.73 2.41
CA LEU A 41 1.41 -7.53 3.16
C LEU A 41 2.45 -7.07 4.18
N ARG A 42 3.30 -7.97 4.70
CA ARG A 42 4.46 -7.56 5.51
C ARG A 42 5.51 -6.82 4.69
N VAL A 43 5.71 -7.18 3.43
CA VAL A 43 6.61 -6.44 2.53
C VAL A 43 6.02 -5.06 2.25
N VAL A 44 4.74 -4.99 1.90
CA VAL A 44 4.01 -3.72 1.70
C VAL A 44 4.12 -2.82 2.94
N HIS A 45 3.82 -3.36 4.13
CA HIS A 45 3.88 -2.59 5.38
C HIS A 45 5.26 -1.97 5.62
N ARG A 46 6.33 -2.75 5.42
CA ARG A 46 7.70 -2.27 5.58
C ARG A 46 8.03 -1.18 4.57
N GLU A 47 7.59 -1.32 3.33
CA GLU A 47 7.82 -0.36 2.27
C GLU A 47 7.08 0.98 2.54
N VAL A 48 5.80 0.91 2.92
CA VAL A 48 5.01 2.10 3.27
C VAL A 48 5.61 2.82 4.49
N GLU A 49 6.01 2.06 5.52
CA GLU A 49 6.69 2.65 6.68
C GLU A 49 8.04 3.26 6.30
N ALA A 50 8.81 2.61 5.42
CA ALA A 50 10.09 3.14 4.95
C ALA A 50 9.89 4.45 4.15
N TYR A 51 8.94 4.47 3.22
CA TYR A 51 8.56 5.66 2.45
C TYR A 51 8.23 6.82 3.39
N LEU A 52 7.35 6.59 4.35
CA LEU A 52 6.89 7.64 5.26
C LEU A 52 7.96 8.11 6.24
N ASN A 53 9.06 7.37 6.41
CA ASN A 53 10.21 7.77 7.22
C ASN A 53 11.36 8.36 6.40
N ASP A 54 11.28 8.39 5.07
CA ASP A 54 12.31 9.00 4.23
C ASP A 54 12.13 10.53 4.19
N PRO A 55 13.04 11.33 4.77
CA PRO A 55 12.93 12.79 4.80
C PRO A 55 13.07 13.44 3.41
N ARG A 56 13.48 12.69 2.39
CA ARG A 56 13.55 13.17 1.00
C ARG A 56 12.20 13.06 0.27
N LEU A 57 11.30 12.23 0.78
CA LEU A 57 9.99 11.95 0.18
C LEU A 57 8.85 12.59 0.96
N VAL A 58 9.08 12.97 2.22
CA VAL A 58 8.06 13.53 3.11
C VAL A 58 8.47 14.91 3.60
N PHE A 59 7.55 15.86 3.52
CA PHE A 59 7.79 17.26 3.81
C PHE A 59 7.44 17.55 5.28
N ASP A 60 8.44 17.47 6.16
CA ASP A 60 8.30 17.80 7.58
C ASP A 60 8.69 19.26 7.84
N GLY A 61 7.75 20.21 7.72
CA GLY A 61 8.00 21.64 7.99
C GLY A 61 6.97 22.57 7.34
N ASP A 62 7.30 23.86 7.25
CA ASP A 62 6.46 24.92 6.66
C ASP A 62 6.59 25.01 5.13
N ALA A 63 7.11 23.96 4.49
CA ALA A 63 7.22 23.88 3.03
C ALA A 63 5.90 23.45 2.42
N GLU A 64 5.48 24.07 1.31
CA GLU A 64 4.27 23.78 0.51
C GLU A 64 4.35 22.42 -0.24
N GLY A 65 4.74 21.34 0.45
CA GLY A 65 5.01 20.03 -0.14
C GLY A 65 3.95 18.97 0.19
N PHE A 66 3.99 17.85 -0.53
CA PHE A 66 3.11 16.70 -0.26
C PHE A 66 3.90 15.40 -0.41
N PRO A 67 3.73 14.40 0.49
CA PRO A 67 2.88 14.41 1.69
C PRO A 67 3.53 15.02 2.93
N HIS A 68 2.70 15.41 3.91
CA HIS A 68 3.11 15.89 5.23
C HIS A 68 2.88 14.82 6.31
N ARG A 69 3.94 14.39 6.99
CA ARG A 69 3.81 13.36 8.03
C ARG A 69 2.91 13.78 9.18
N ARG A 70 2.93 15.07 9.55
CA ARG A 70 2.13 15.62 10.65
C ARG A 70 0.61 15.54 10.43
N ARG A 71 0.18 15.37 9.18
CA ARG A 71 -1.23 15.16 8.84
C ARG A 71 -1.65 13.70 8.96
N LEU A 72 -0.72 12.76 9.10
CA LEU A 72 -1.05 11.34 9.17
C LEU A 72 -1.42 10.93 10.61
N THR A 73 -2.48 10.14 10.75
CA THR A 73 -2.85 9.52 12.04
C THR A 73 -1.90 8.39 12.45
N GLY A 74 -1.17 7.83 11.50
CA GLY A 74 -0.38 6.60 11.67
C GLY A 74 -1.18 5.33 11.35
N ALA A 75 -2.44 5.44 10.95
CA ALA A 75 -3.24 4.33 10.46
C ALA A 75 -3.29 4.31 8.92
N TYR A 76 -3.34 3.11 8.35
CA TYR A 76 -3.64 2.91 6.93
C TYR A 76 -4.43 1.63 6.69
N TYR A 77 -5.15 1.54 5.58
CA TYR A 77 -5.82 0.32 5.15
C TYR A 77 -5.53 0.01 3.67
N ILE A 78 -5.86 -1.21 3.23
CA ILE A 78 -5.69 -1.61 1.83
C ILE A 78 -6.93 -1.16 1.05
N GLY A 79 -6.73 -0.23 0.10
CA GLY A 79 -7.81 0.33 -0.71
C GLY A 79 -8.01 -0.36 -2.05
N HIS A 80 -6.95 -0.92 -2.64
CA HIS A 80 -7.02 -1.63 -3.92
C HIS A 80 -5.88 -2.64 -4.04
N GLU A 81 -6.17 -3.74 -4.71
CA GLU A 81 -5.16 -4.71 -5.10
C GLU A 81 -5.29 -5.10 -6.57
N LEU A 82 -4.14 -5.20 -7.23
CA LEU A 82 -4.03 -5.71 -8.59
C LEU A 82 -3.07 -6.89 -8.60
N TYR A 83 -3.45 -7.95 -9.32
CA TYR A 83 -2.60 -9.10 -9.59
C TYR A 83 -2.54 -9.34 -11.09
N GLU A 84 -1.34 -9.39 -11.66
CA GLU A 84 -1.11 -9.59 -13.08
C GLU A 84 -0.05 -10.67 -13.33
N ALA A 85 -0.32 -11.55 -14.30
CA ALA A 85 0.67 -12.50 -14.81
C ALA A 85 1.23 -12.03 -16.16
N HIS A 86 2.55 -12.03 -16.28
CA HIS A 86 3.28 -11.81 -17.53
C HIS A 86 3.86 -13.15 -18.00
N ALA A 87 3.85 -13.39 -19.31
CA ALA A 87 4.25 -14.68 -19.88
C ALA A 87 5.76 -14.79 -20.19
N ASP A 88 6.45 -13.68 -20.48
CA ASP A 88 7.85 -13.68 -20.93
C ASP A 88 8.66 -12.47 -20.39
N PRO A 89 9.58 -12.67 -19.43
CA PRO A 89 9.71 -13.88 -18.62
C PRO A 89 8.46 -14.11 -17.77
N THR A 90 8.18 -15.37 -17.39
CA THR A 90 7.01 -15.66 -16.56
C THR A 90 7.16 -15.02 -15.18
N LEU A 91 6.37 -13.99 -14.90
CA LEU A 91 6.46 -13.16 -13.70
C LEU A 91 5.06 -12.78 -13.21
N PHE A 92 4.87 -12.79 -11.90
CA PHE A 92 3.70 -12.22 -11.27
C PHE A 92 4.01 -10.84 -10.71
N VAL A 93 3.16 -9.89 -11.02
CA VAL A 93 3.18 -8.54 -10.46
C VAL A 93 1.96 -8.39 -9.56
N ALA A 94 2.18 -7.85 -8.37
CA ALA A 94 1.13 -7.42 -7.48
C ALA A 94 1.28 -5.91 -7.24
N SER A 95 0.17 -5.20 -7.23
CA SER A 95 0.10 -3.80 -6.85
C SER A 95 -0.85 -3.67 -5.67
N VAL A 96 -0.42 -2.98 -4.61
CA VAL A 96 -1.24 -2.79 -3.40
C VAL A 96 -1.31 -1.30 -3.07
N MET A 97 -2.51 -0.73 -3.18
CA MET A 97 -2.78 0.65 -2.79
C MET A 97 -3.08 0.71 -1.30
N CYS A 98 -2.23 1.42 -0.57
CA CYS A 98 -2.41 1.71 0.84
C CYS A 98 -2.97 3.12 0.99
N ARG A 99 -4.11 3.25 1.68
CA ARG A 99 -4.73 4.54 1.99
C ARG A 99 -4.38 4.92 3.41
N CYS A 100 -3.55 5.94 3.56
CA CYS A 100 -3.12 6.47 4.85
C CYS A 100 -4.04 7.60 5.27
N LEU A 101 -4.45 7.57 6.55
CA LEU A 101 -5.50 8.44 7.06
C LEU A 101 -4.95 9.75 7.64
N GLU A 102 -5.76 10.80 7.58
CA GLU A 102 -5.60 12.02 8.36
C GLU A 102 -6.70 12.20 9.42
N PRO A 103 -6.44 12.97 10.50
CA PRO A 103 -7.47 13.29 11.48
C PRO A 103 -8.69 13.97 10.86
N PRO A 104 -9.84 13.95 11.55
CA PRO A 104 -11.07 14.50 11.03
C PRO A 104 -10.94 15.99 10.65
N LYS A 105 -11.51 16.33 9.50
CA LYS A 105 -11.68 17.73 9.07
C LYS A 105 -12.84 18.36 9.84
N ALA A 106 -12.82 19.68 9.99
CA ALA A 106 -13.89 20.41 10.67
C ALA A 106 -15.27 20.07 10.06
N GLY A 107 -16.21 19.64 10.92
CA GLY A 107 -17.57 19.24 10.50
C GLY A 107 -17.70 17.78 10.04
N VAL A 108 -16.64 16.99 10.13
CA VAL A 108 -16.63 15.55 9.86
C VAL A 108 -16.23 14.81 11.14
N ASP A 109 -17.01 13.82 11.57
CA ASP A 109 -16.73 13.02 12.78
C ASP A 109 -16.14 11.66 12.42
N ARG A 110 -15.08 11.68 11.59
CA ARG A 110 -14.27 10.51 11.21
C ARG A 110 -12.95 10.94 10.60
N ASP A 111 -11.96 10.06 10.70
CA ASP A 111 -10.74 10.16 9.89
C ASP A 111 -11.07 10.15 8.39
N ASP A 112 -10.19 10.74 7.59
CA ASP A 112 -10.36 10.85 6.15
C ASP A 112 -9.15 10.28 5.41
N ASP A 113 -9.36 9.86 4.16
CA ASP A 113 -8.28 9.49 3.27
C ASP A 113 -7.41 10.72 2.96
N TYR A 114 -6.09 10.56 3.04
CA TYR A 114 -5.14 11.66 2.79
C TYR A 114 -4.09 11.31 1.74
N LEU A 115 -3.46 10.15 1.90
CA LEU A 115 -2.33 9.74 1.08
C LEU A 115 -2.52 8.31 0.59
N GLY A 116 -2.56 8.15 -0.74
CA GLY A 116 -2.44 6.87 -1.41
C GLY A 116 -0.98 6.52 -1.66
N LEU A 117 -0.55 5.33 -1.24
CA LEU A 117 0.76 4.75 -1.55
C LEU A 117 0.60 3.42 -2.27
N GLN A 118 0.96 3.39 -3.56
CA GLN A 118 0.90 2.19 -4.38
C GLN A 118 2.23 1.46 -4.34
N VAL A 119 2.25 0.28 -3.69
CA VAL A 119 3.43 -0.58 -3.62
C VAL A 119 3.36 -1.66 -4.69
N TRP A 120 4.46 -1.82 -5.42
CA TRP A 120 4.57 -2.75 -6.53
C TRP A 120 5.54 -3.86 -6.21
N LEU A 121 5.01 -5.07 -6.14
CA LEU A 121 5.76 -6.28 -5.83
C LEU A 121 5.82 -7.19 -7.06
N ARG A 122 6.89 -7.96 -7.15
CA ARG A 122 6.99 -9.06 -8.10
C ARG A 122 7.32 -10.36 -7.39
N CYS A 123 6.93 -11.47 -8.00
CA CYS A 123 7.41 -12.80 -7.61
C CYS A 123 7.44 -13.73 -8.82
N PHE A 124 8.23 -14.79 -8.74
CA PHE A 124 8.26 -15.82 -9.77
C PHE A 124 7.24 -16.93 -9.46
N PRO A 125 6.62 -17.53 -10.49
CA PRO A 125 5.77 -18.71 -10.33
C PRO A 125 6.44 -19.78 -9.48
N GLY A 126 5.71 -20.36 -8.54
CA GLY A 126 6.24 -21.39 -7.62
C GLY A 126 7.11 -20.84 -6.48
N ARG A 127 7.49 -19.55 -6.50
CA ARG A 127 8.23 -18.86 -5.43
C ARG A 127 7.36 -17.84 -4.69
N TRP A 128 6.13 -18.23 -4.39
CA TRP A 128 5.07 -17.40 -3.80
C TRP A 128 5.36 -16.84 -2.40
N SER A 129 6.52 -17.15 -1.80
CA SER A 129 6.97 -16.56 -0.54
C SER A 129 8.01 -15.46 -0.69
N SER A 130 8.47 -15.20 -1.92
CA SER A 130 9.60 -14.32 -2.24
C SER A 130 9.14 -13.07 -2.99
N PHE A 131 8.17 -12.35 -2.42
CA PHE A 131 7.72 -11.07 -2.97
C PHE A 131 8.78 -10.00 -2.73
N GLU A 132 9.09 -9.23 -3.76
CA GLU A 132 10.10 -8.17 -3.73
C GLU A 132 9.52 -6.89 -4.32
N VAL A 133 9.77 -5.75 -3.67
CA VAL A 133 9.51 -4.43 -4.27
C VAL A 133 10.46 -4.26 -5.45
N PHE A 134 9.93 -3.93 -6.63
CA PHE A 134 10.73 -3.88 -7.86
C PHE A 134 10.70 -2.54 -8.60
N ARG A 135 9.91 -1.58 -8.10
CA ARG A 135 9.85 -0.19 -8.57
C ARG A 135 9.49 0.71 -7.40
N ASN A 136 9.66 2.02 -7.61
CA ASN A 136 9.34 3.02 -6.60
C ASN A 136 7.86 2.95 -6.22
N THR A 137 7.60 3.23 -4.94
CA THR A 137 6.24 3.44 -4.43
C THR A 137 5.68 4.74 -5.00
N ASP A 138 4.54 4.65 -5.67
CA ASP A 138 3.87 5.82 -6.24
C ASP A 138 2.98 6.47 -5.17
N SER A 139 3.02 7.80 -5.05
CA SER A 139 2.23 8.56 -4.08
C SER A 139 1.19 9.43 -4.77
N SER A 140 -0.02 9.47 -4.23
CA SER A 140 -1.08 10.37 -4.69
C SER A 140 -1.83 10.98 -3.51
N SER A 141 -2.28 12.23 -3.67
CA SER A 141 -3.39 12.74 -2.86
C SER A 141 -4.65 12.01 -3.27
N ILE A 142 -5.48 11.64 -2.30
CA ILE A 142 -6.72 10.89 -2.50
C ILE A 142 -7.90 11.62 -1.86
#